data_AF-A0A9J7GRV5-F1
#
_entry.id   AF-A0A9J7GRV5-F1
#
_cell.length_a   1.000
_cell.length_b   1.000
_cell.length_c   1.000
_cell.angle_alpha   90.00
_cell.angle_beta   90.00
_cell.angle_gamma   90.00
#
_symmetry.space_group_name_H-M   'P 1'
#
loop_
_entity.id
_entity.type
_entity.pdbx_description
1 polymer ?
#
loop_
_entity_poly.entity_id
_entity_poly.type
_entity_poly.pdbx_seq_one_letter_code
_entity_poly.pdbx_strand_id
1 'polypeptide(L)'
;MGSGAPPTLLQLAVKSLQTNENVGISGLQQLPKELFPCLFKEVFTNRLTEMLTAMVARWPFACLPVGALMNVPDVAILKAVLNGLDTLLTQQFHLRQSMLRVLDLRNVHNVFWDVWPGVEGLQCLEGSFLPRYAQRQLLMVVTDFDLRLNLDEHQAYLLQWAQQRQSSVRLCCLKMTICGTSLEMIRMVMKTFQPCYLEQLDLSTNWNLITLSRFAPWFGQMRNLRKLHVSHIYMKRNKEDIEQKCVARFISQISKLNCLQNLSMNGVYISSERMKQLFRCLKSPLETLSINLCMLSQADMKHLSQCQWIFQLKHLQLHGVPLFHLSTIHLQFLLEHIADTLEILELEDCTIGDSQISSLLPALRKCSKLTRVNLYDNAISNSVMKEFLQGMSNISTLTEEFYPAPLECYDELGHILVQKLAKLCPDLLDILRHKRHPKNVSFGTHICPQCFQRCVYDVKTRLCHCFS
;
A
#
# COMPACT_ATOMS: atom_id res chain seq x y z
N MET A 1 -32.75 -32.83 -21.27
CA MET A 1 -32.72 -32.84 -19.79
C MET A 1 -31.26 -32.89 -19.39
N GLY A 2 -30.70 -31.78 -18.90
CA GLY A 2 -29.27 -31.69 -18.60
C GLY A 2 -28.92 -32.48 -17.34
N SER A 3 -28.01 -33.45 -17.45
CA SER A 3 -27.49 -34.20 -16.32
C SER A 3 -26.55 -33.32 -15.50
N GLY A 4 -27.10 -32.63 -14.49
CA GLY A 4 -26.28 -32.03 -13.44
C GLY A 4 -25.67 -33.13 -12.57
N ALA A 5 -24.40 -33.00 -12.22
CA ALA A 5 -23.75 -33.88 -11.26
C ALA A 5 -24.57 -33.95 -9.94
N PRO A 6 -24.63 -35.11 -9.26
CA PRO A 6 -25.36 -35.24 -8.00
C PRO A 6 -24.75 -34.29 -6.95
N PRO A 7 -25.60 -33.67 -6.10
CA PRO A 7 -25.13 -32.74 -5.08
C PRO A 7 -24.19 -33.44 -4.10
N THR A 8 -23.14 -32.74 -3.68
CA THR A 8 -22.17 -33.28 -2.71
C THR A 8 -22.82 -33.46 -1.34
N LEU A 9 -22.24 -34.31 -0.49
CA LEU A 9 -22.74 -34.53 0.87
C LEU A 9 -22.76 -33.23 1.69
N LEU A 10 -21.81 -32.32 1.45
CA LEU A 10 -21.79 -30.99 2.06
C LEU A 10 -22.97 -30.13 1.58
N GLN A 11 -23.27 -30.12 0.28
CA GLN A 11 -24.42 -29.39 -0.27
C GLN A 11 -25.76 -29.95 0.26
N LEU A 12 -25.87 -31.27 0.39
CA LEU A 12 -27.04 -31.91 1.00
C LEU A 12 -27.18 -31.56 2.49
N ALA A 13 -26.07 -31.55 3.23
CA ALA A 13 -26.06 -31.12 4.63
C ALA A 13 -26.51 -29.66 4.76
N VAL A 14 -26.00 -28.75 3.93
CA VAL A 14 -26.39 -27.34 3.92
C VAL A 14 -27.87 -27.15 3.56
N LYS A 15 -28.37 -27.89 2.57
CA LYS A 15 -29.80 -27.90 2.23
C LYS A 15 -30.68 -28.41 3.37
N SER A 16 -30.21 -29.41 4.12
CA SER A 16 -30.88 -29.87 5.33
C SER A 16 -30.87 -28.81 6.44
N LEU A 17 -29.75 -28.09 6.60
CA LEU A 17 -29.62 -26.99 7.57
C LEU A 17 -30.56 -25.83 7.26
N GLN A 18 -30.76 -25.49 5.98
CA GLN A 18 -31.75 -24.50 5.55
C GLN A 18 -33.19 -24.88 5.97
N THR A 19 -33.47 -26.16 6.11
CA THR A 19 -34.81 -26.65 6.48
C THR A 19 -34.97 -26.82 7.99
N ASN A 20 -33.89 -27.14 8.72
CA ASN A 20 -33.88 -27.43 10.16
C ASN A 20 -32.61 -26.90 10.85
N GLU A 21 -32.44 -25.59 10.91
CA GLU A 21 -31.23 -24.93 11.42
C GLU A 21 -30.93 -25.29 12.90
N ASN A 22 -31.98 -25.37 13.74
CA ASN A 22 -31.88 -25.73 15.16
C ASN A 22 -31.25 -27.12 15.39
N VAL A 23 -31.60 -28.10 14.56
CA VAL A 23 -31.04 -29.46 14.64
C VAL A 23 -29.55 -29.41 14.26
N GLY A 24 -29.22 -28.62 13.24
CA GLY A 24 -27.85 -28.34 12.83
C GLY A 24 -26.96 -27.75 13.92
N ILE A 25 -27.47 -26.73 14.62
CA ILE A 25 -26.76 -26.06 15.71
C ILE A 25 -26.44 -27.04 16.85
N SER A 26 -27.37 -27.93 17.19
CA SER A 26 -27.15 -28.96 18.22
C SER A 26 -26.05 -29.97 17.82
N GLY A 27 -25.93 -30.28 16.53
CA GLY A 27 -24.93 -31.20 15.98
C GLY A 27 -23.51 -30.64 15.94
N LEU A 28 -23.32 -29.32 16.06
CA LEU A 28 -21.98 -28.68 16.01
C LEU A 28 -21.02 -29.21 17.08
N GLN A 29 -21.53 -29.69 18.22
CA GLN A 29 -20.69 -30.25 19.29
C GLN A 29 -19.97 -31.55 18.89
N GLN A 30 -20.53 -32.29 17.95
CA GLN A 30 -19.99 -33.58 17.49
C GLN A 30 -19.25 -33.45 16.16
N LEU A 31 -19.23 -32.26 15.56
CA LEU A 31 -18.60 -32.03 14.27
C LEU A 31 -17.06 -32.06 14.42
N PRO A 32 -16.34 -32.88 13.64
CA PRO A 32 -14.88 -32.83 13.59
C PRO A 32 -14.39 -31.44 13.18
N LYS A 33 -13.33 -30.96 13.84
CA LYS A 33 -12.75 -29.61 13.61
C LYS A 33 -12.34 -29.39 12.15
N GLU A 34 -12.00 -30.46 11.43
CA GLU A 34 -11.58 -30.45 10.02
C GLU A 34 -12.74 -30.04 9.08
N LEU A 35 -13.99 -30.28 9.48
CA LEU A 35 -15.17 -29.95 8.67
C LEU A 35 -15.70 -28.54 8.94
N PHE A 36 -15.28 -27.88 10.03
CA PHE A 36 -15.73 -26.53 10.38
C PHE A 36 -15.48 -25.51 9.28
N PRO A 37 -14.28 -25.40 8.66
CA PRO A 37 -14.03 -24.40 7.62
C PRO A 37 -14.91 -24.60 6.37
N CYS A 38 -15.03 -25.84 5.89
CA CYS A 38 -15.83 -26.15 4.71
C CYS A 38 -17.32 -25.82 4.96
N LEU A 39 -17.84 -26.24 6.12
CA LEU A 39 -19.21 -25.93 6.50
C LEU A 39 -19.41 -24.42 6.68
N PHE A 40 -18.47 -23.71 7.32
CA PHE A 40 -18.57 -22.27 7.54
C PHE A 40 -18.63 -21.51 6.21
N LYS A 41 -17.81 -21.89 5.23
CA LYS A 41 -17.81 -21.28 3.88
C LYS A 41 -19.16 -21.44 3.20
N GLU A 42 -19.77 -22.62 3.27
CA GLU A 42 -21.10 -22.87 2.71
C GLU A 42 -22.21 -22.12 3.45
N VAL A 43 -22.20 -22.16 4.78
CA VAL A 43 -23.17 -21.45 5.64
C VAL A 43 -23.07 -19.93 5.41
N PHE A 44 -21.86 -19.41 5.25
CA PHE A 44 -21.58 -18.01 4.88
C PHE A 44 -22.19 -17.68 3.51
N THR A 45 -21.90 -18.51 2.50
CA THR A 45 -22.38 -18.30 1.13
C THR A 45 -23.91 -18.33 1.06
N ASN A 46 -24.54 -19.17 1.87
CA ASN A 46 -25.99 -19.30 1.98
C ASN A 46 -26.61 -18.32 3.00
N ARG A 47 -25.82 -17.45 3.62
CA ARG A 47 -26.25 -16.42 4.58
C ARG A 47 -27.08 -16.95 5.76
N LEU A 48 -26.74 -18.13 6.27
CA LEU A 48 -27.42 -18.74 7.42
C LEU A 48 -26.89 -18.14 8.74
N THR A 49 -27.46 -16.99 9.14
CA THR A 49 -26.91 -16.13 10.20
C THR A 49 -26.94 -16.75 11.59
N GLU A 50 -27.93 -17.57 11.93
CA GLU A 50 -28.01 -18.20 13.26
C GLU A 50 -26.95 -19.28 13.39
N MET A 51 -26.80 -20.11 12.35
CA MET A 51 -25.74 -21.11 12.27
C MET A 51 -24.36 -20.47 12.24
N LEU A 52 -24.14 -19.37 11.51
CA LEU A 52 -22.88 -18.60 11.57
C LEU A 52 -22.56 -18.17 13.00
N THR A 53 -23.54 -17.59 13.69
CA THR A 53 -23.41 -17.16 15.09
C THR A 53 -22.96 -18.34 15.97
N ALA A 54 -23.61 -19.49 15.84
CA ALA A 54 -23.30 -20.69 16.61
C ALA A 54 -21.92 -21.29 16.28
N MET A 55 -21.50 -21.23 15.01
CA MET A 55 -20.20 -21.71 14.55
C MET A 55 -19.06 -20.83 15.04
N VAL A 56 -19.21 -19.50 15.01
CA VAL A 56 -18.19 -18.58 15.55
C VAL A 56 -17.98 -18.81 17.04
N ALA A 57 -19.07 -19.01 17.81
CA ALA A 57 -18.99 -19.29 19.24
C ALA A 57 -18.21 -20.57 19.57
N ARG A 58 -18.13 -21.52 18.62
CA ARG A 58 -17.49 -22.84 18.78
C ARG A 58 -16.30 -23.02 17.85
N TRP A 59 -15.74 -21.92 17.34
CA TRP A 59 -14.70 -22.01 16.33
C TRP A 59 -13.46 -22.74 16.89
N PRO A 60 -13.01 -23.84 16.27
CA PRO A 60 -12.01 -24.72 16.87
C PRO A 60 -10.57 -24.24 16.69
N PHE A 61 -10.33 -23.12 15.99
CA PHE A 61 -9.00 -22.58 15.71
C PHE A 61 -8.76 -21.23 16.39
N ALA A 62 -7.49 -20.85 16.56
CA ALA A 62 -7.12 -19.59 17.18
C ALA A 62 -7.49 -18.34 16.36
N CYS A 63 -7.58 -18.48 15.04
CA CYS A 63 -7.89 -17.39 14.11
C CYS A 63 -9.08 -17.76 13.23
N LEU A 64 -9.97 -16.80 12.99
CA LEU A 64 -11.07 -16.89 12.05
C LEU A 64 -10.98 -15.74 11.02
N PRO A 65 -10.54 -15.99 9.78
CA PRO A 65 -10.39 -14.97 8.75
C PRO A 65 -11.67 -14.78 7.92
N VAL A 66 -12.71 -14.20 8.53
CA VAL A 66 -14.00 -13.95 7.84
C VAL A 66 -13.84 -12.94 6.71
N GLY A 67 -12.96 -11.95 6.85
CA GLY A 67 -12.80 -10.89 5.86
C GLY A 67 -12.46 -11.39 4.45
N ALA A 68 -11.72 -12.50 4.34
CA ALA A 68 -11.42 -13.17 3.06
C ALA A 68 -12.66 -13.70 2.33
N LEU A 69 -13.74 -14.03 3.07
CA LEU A 69 -15.02 -14.43 2.48
C LEU A 69 -15.90 -13.21 2.17
N MET A 70 -15.66 -12.07 2.82
CA MET A 70 -16.46 -10.86 2.75
C MET A 70 -15.82 -9.83 1.81
N ASN A 71 -15.77 -10.14 0.52
CA ASN A 71 -15.25 -9.22 -0.51
C ASN A 71 -16.03 -7.90 -0.56
N VAL A 72 -17.33 -7.94 -0.26
CA VAL A 72 -18.21 -6.78 -0.13
C VAL A 72 -18.72 -6.75 1.31
N PRO A 73 -18.65 -5.59 2.02
CA PRO A 73 -19.15 -5.48 3.38
C PRO A 73 -20.62 -5.92 3.48
N ASP A 74 -20.90 -6.90 4.34
CA ASP A 74 -22.26 -7.39 4.60
C ASP A 74 -22.58 -7.24 6.09
N VAL A 75 -23.50 -6.32 6.39
CA VAL A 75 -23.86 -5.96 7.76
C VAL A 75 -24.55 -7.12 8.48
N ALA A 76 -25.36 -7.93 7.79
CA ALA A 76 -26.08 -9.04 8.42
C ALA A 76 -25.10 -10.14 8.83
N ILE A 77 -24.11 -10.43 7.97
CA ILE A 77 -23.06 -11.38 8.28
C ILE A 77 -22.14 -10.86 9.37
N LEU A 78 -21.75 -9.57 9.33
CA LEU A 78 -20.96 -8.97 10.41
C LEU A 78 -21.70 -9.09 11.76
N LYS A 79 -23.00 -8.77 11.80
CA LYS A 79 -23.85 -8.92 12.99
C LYS A 79 -23.83 -10.36 13.50
N ALA A 80 -24.04 -11.35 12.63
CA ALA A 80 -24.01 -12.77 13.00
C ALA A 80 -22.65 -13.18 13.61
N VAL A 81 -21.55 -12.78 12.96
CA VAL A 81 -20.20 -13.10 13.43
C VAL A 81 -19.90 -12.46 14.78
N LEU A 82 -20.23 -11.17 14.96
CA LEU A 82 -20.01 -10.45 16.22
C LEU A 82 -20.93 -10.96 17.34
N ASN A 83 -22.17 -11.36 17.05
CA ASN A 83 -23.05 -12.03 18.00
C ASN A 83 -22.48 -13.40 18.43
N GLY A 84 -21.79 -14.10 17.53
CA GLY A 84 -21.11 -15.35 17.85
C GLY A 84 -19.94 -15.13 18.82
N LEU A 85 -19.21 -14.03 18.66
CA LEU A 85 -18.21 -13.60 19.64
C LEU A 85 -18.82 -13.24 20.99
N ASP A 86 -19.98 -12.60 21.01
CA ASP A 86 -20.68 -12.27 22.26
C ASP A 86 -21.12 -13.53 23.01
N THR A 87 -21.60 -14.51 22.26
CA THR A 87 -21.93 -15.84 22.79
C THR A 87 -20.70 -16.51 23.39
N LEU A 88 -19.55 -16.44 22.71
CA LEU A 88 -18.27 -16.93 23.23
C LEU A 88 -17.84 -16.22 24.53
N LEU A 89 -17.95 -14.89 24.56
CA LEU A 89 -17.51 -14.07 25.70
C LEU A 89 -18.41 -14.24 26.94
N THR A 90 -19.71 -14.51 26.74
CA THR A 90 -20.68 -14.75 27.82
C THR A 90 -20.60 -16.17 28.40
N GLN A 91 -20.22 -17.16 27.59
CA GLN A 91 -20.16 -18.57 27.98
C GLN A 91 -18.85 -18.97 28.68
N GLN A 92 -18.29 -18.11 29.55
CA GLN A 92 -16.98 -18.30 30.24
C GLN A 92 -16.81 -19.64 30.98
N PHE A 93 -17.86 -20.44 31.14
CA PHE A 93 -17.87 -21.74 31.82
C PHE A 93 -17.74 -22.98 30.89
N HIS A 94 -17.76 -22.84 29.55
CA HIS A 94 -17.64 -23.95 28.58
C HIS A 94 -16.35 -23.91 27.74
N LEU A 95 -15.23 -23.48 28.34
CA LEU A 95 -13.90 -23.27 27.73
C LEU A 95 -13.18 -24.53 27.17
N ARG A 96 -13.87 -25.63 26.86
CA ARG A 96 -13.20 -26.83 26.31
C ARG A 96 -13.23 -26.96 24.78
N GLN A 97 -13.98 -26.12 24.05
CA GLN A 97 -14.19 -26.34 22.60
C GLN A 97 -13.81 -25.18 21.68
N SER A 98 -13.91 -23.92 22.13
CA SER A 98 -13.52 -22.77 21.29
C SER A 98 -12.10 -22.31 21.60
N MET A 99 -11.28 -22.19 20.54
CA MET A 99 -9.89 -21.73 20.64
C MET A 99 -9.72 -20.29 20.15
N LEU A 100 -10.81 -19.65 19.70
CA LEU A 100 -10.77 -18.38 18.99
C LEU A 100 -10.19 -17.25 19.84
N ARG A 101 -9.11 -16.64 19.33
CA ARG A 101 -8.44 -15.48 19.91
C ARG A 101 -8.42 -14.28 18.98
N VAL A 102 -8.45 -14.52 17.67
CA VAL A 102 -8.37 -13.48 16.64
C VAL A 102 -9.50 -13.67 15.63
N LEU A 103 -10.37 -12.67 15.51
CA LEU A 103 -11.27 -12.51 14.38
C LEU A 103 -10.59 -11.56 13.39
N ASP A 104 -10.32 -12.01 12.17
CA ASP A 104 -9.74 -11.18 11.12
C ASP A 104 -10.81 -10.82 10.06
N LEU A 105 -11.15 -9.54 10.02
CA LEU A 105 -12.11 -8.94 9.10
C LEU A 105 -11.45 -8.34 7.86
N ARG A 106 -10.12 -8.45 7.73
CA ARG A 106 -9.41 -7.98 6.53
C ARG A 106 -9.65 -8.94 5.37
N ASN A 107 -9.74 -8.39 4.17
CA ASN A 107 -9.75 -9.18 2.94
C ASN A 107 -8.32 -9.64 2.58
N VAL A 108 -7.77 -10.51 3.45
CA VAL A 108 -6.45 -11.13 3.32
C VAL A 108 -6.59 -12.61 3.68
N HIS A 109 -5.69 -13.46 3.17
CA HIS A 109 -5.65 -14.92 3.45
C HIS A 109 -6.68 -15.81 2.74
N ASN A 110 -6.99 -15.56 1.46
CA ASN A 110 -7.85 -16.44 0.64
C ASN A 110 -7.39 -17.92 0.64
N VAL A 111 -6.06 -18.14 0.73
CA VAL A 111 -5.43 -19.46 0.80
C VAL A 111 -5.98 -20.32 1.95
N PHE A 112 -6.38 -19.72 3.08
CA PHE A 112 -6.98 -20.45 4.21
C PHE A 112 -8.26 -21.19 3.78
N TRP A 113 -9.06 -20.60 2.89
CA TRP A 113 -10.34 -21.14 2.45
C TRP A 113 -10.24 -22.03 1.21
N ASP A 114 -9.07 -22.10 0.56
CA ASP A 114 -8.86 -22.79 -0.72
C ASP A 114 -7.97 -24.05 -0.61
N VAL A 115 -7.08 -24.16 0.38
CA VAL A 115 -6.03 -25.22 0.44
C VAL A 115 -6.30 -26.27 1.54
N TRP A 116 -7.56 -26.64 1.80
CA TRP A 116 -7.84 -27.70 2.79
C TRP A 116 -8.16 -29.06 2.16
N PRO A 117 -7.14 -29.85 1.82
CA PRO A 117 -7.13 -31.28 2.12
C PRO A 117 -6.02 -31.55 3.15
N GLY A 118 -6.25 -32.49 4.05
CA GLY A 118 -5.46 -32.68 5.27
C GLY A 118 -3.93 -32.75 5.10
N VAL A 119 -3.26 -32.54 6.24
CA VAL A 119 -1.84 -32.74 6.55
C VAL A 119 -0.96 -31.47 6.46
N GLU A 120 -0.42 -31.09 7.64
CA GLU A 120 0.82 -30.33 7.87
C GLU A 120 0.94 -28.88 7.32
N GLY A 121 0.01 -27.99 7.70
CA GLY A 121 0.16 -26.54 7.41
C GLY A 121 -0.11 -25.57 8.59
N LEU A 122 -0.64 -26.07 9.70
CA LEU A 122 -1.12 -25.21 10.80
C LEU A 122 -0.03 -24.49 11.60
N GLN A 123 1.26 -24.81 11.40
CA GLN A 123 2.37 -24.08 12.03
C GLN A 123 2.54 -22.66 11.48
N CYS A 124 1.95 -22.32 10.32
CA CYS A 124 2.09 -20.98 9.72
C CYS A 124 1.27 -19.88 10.42
N LEU A 125 0.27 -20.22 11.25
CA LEU A 125 -0.59 -19.22 11.91
C LEU A 125 -0.17 -18.93 13.35
N GLU A 126 0.64 -19.79 13.97
CA GLU A 126 1.08 -19.61 15.37
C GLU A 126 2.35 -18.75 15.49
N GLY A 127 3.17 -18.65 14.44
CA GLY A 127 4.54 -18.11 14.54
C GLY A 127 4.80 -16.70 13.96
N SER A 128 4.08 -16.25 12.93
CA SER A 128 4.52 -15.08 12.13
C SER A 128 3.59 -13.87 12.12
N PHE A 129 2.33 -14.00 12.54
CA PHE A 129 1.33 -12.92 12.43
C PHE A 129 0.78 -12.42 13.77
N LEU A 130 1.09 -13.06 14.88
CA LEU A 130 0.68 -12.58 16.19
C LEU A 130 1.69 -11.53 16.67
N PRO A 131 1.28 -10.25 16.85
CA PRO A 131 2.12 -9.29 17.53
C PRO A 131 2.51 -9.88 18.90
N ARG A 132 3.78 -9.73 19.32
CA ARG A 132 4.32 -10.23 20.61
C ARG A 132 3.54 -9.76 21.86
N TYR A 133 2.51 -8.93 21.68
CA TYR A 133 1.62 -8.38 22.71
C TYR A 133 0.39 -9.26 23.01
N ALA A 134 0.23 -10.43 22.37
CA ALA A 134 -0.86 -11.39 22.62
C ALA A 134 -0.81 -12.08 24.02
N GLN A 135 -0.03 -11.55 24.95
CA GLN A 135 0.07 -12.01 26.35
C GLN A 135 -1.07 -11.52 27.26
N ARG A 136 -2.06 -10.77 26.74
CA ARG A 136 -3.27 -10.41 27.49
C ARG A 136 -4.47 -11.22 27.00
N GLN A 137 -5.27 -11.76 27.92
CA GLN A 137 -6.45 -12.61 27.75
C GLN A 137 -7.62 -12.05 26.90
N LEU A 138 -7.43 -11.00 26.11
CA LEU A 138 -8.49 -10.34 25.36
C LEU A 138 -8.61 -10.88 23.93
N LEU A 139 -9.83 -11.03 23.44
CA LEU A 139 -10.09 -11.38 22.05
C LEU A 139 -9.76 -10.19 21.14
N MET A 140 -9.04 -10.45 20.06
CA MET A 140 -8.65 -9.43 19.09
C MET A 140 -9.56 -9.46 17.88
N VAL A 141 -10.07 -8.31 17.48
CA VAL A 141 -10.73 -8.12 16.19
C VAL A 141 -9.83 -7.26 15.32
N VAL A 142 -9.33 -7.81 14.23
CA VAL A 142 -8.40 -7.16 13.31
C VAL A 142 -9.17 -6.72 12.08
N THR A 143 -8.98 -5.47 11.67
CA THR A 143 -9.63 -4.93 10.47
C THR A 143 -8.72 -3.91 9.79
N ASP A 144 -8.98 -3.66 8.51
CA ASP A 144 -8.54 -2.42 7.86
C ASP A 144 -9.70 -1.43 7.90
N PHE A 145 -9.41 -0.13 7.83
CA PHE A 145 -10.43 0.89 8.01
C PHE A 145 -10.26 2.04 7.01
N ASP A 146 -11.27 2.26 6.16
CA ASP A 146 -11.30 3.37 5.21
C ASP A 146 -12.27 4.45 5.68
N LEU A 147 -11.73 5.50 6.26
CA LEU A 147 -12.47 6.61 6.79
C LEU A 147 -12.63 7.70 5.73
N ARG A 148 -13.85 7.85 5.22
CA ARG A 148 -14.22 8.87 4.21
C ARG A 148 -15.05 9.99 4.83
N LEU A 149 -15.92 10.64 4.04
CA LEU A 149 -16.79 11.71 4.52
C LEU A 149 -17.73 11.24 5.63
N ASN A 150 -18.28 10.03 5.51
CA ASN A 150 -19.19 9.41 6.47
C ASN A 150 -18.77 7.95 6.71
N LEU A 151 -19.21 7.39 7.85
CA LEU A 151 -19.16 5.96 8.09
C LEU A 151 -20.29 5.25 7.34
N ASP A 152 -20.01 4.11 6.74
CA ASP A 152 -21.05 3.20 6.30
C ASP A 152 -21.67 2.44 7.50
N GLU A 153 -22.79 1.74 7.26
CA GLU A 153 -23.50 0.99 8.31
C GLU A 153 -22.63 -0.10 8.94
N HIS A 154 -21.81 -0.78 8.13
CA HIS A 154 -20.92 -1.85 8.58
C HIS A 154 -19.86 -1.31 9.54
N GLN A 155 -19.20 -0.21 9.17
CA GLN A 155 -18.22 0.50 9.98
C GLN A 155 -18.82 1.06 11.27
N ALA A 156 -19.98 1.71 11.17
CA ALA A 156 -20.68 2.27 12.33
C ALA A 156 -21.05 1.18 13.34
N TYR A 157 -21.58 0.05 12.86
CA TYR A 157 -21.93 -1.10 13.71
C TYR A 157 -20.70 -1.70 14.39
N LEU A 158 -19.61 -1.94 13.65
CA LEU A 158 -18.37 -2.48 14.20
C LEU A 158 -17.81 -1.58 15.32
N LEU A 159 -17.77 -0.27 15.08
CA LEU A 159 -17.30 0.70 16.06
C LEU A 159 -18.17 0.71 17.32
N GLN A 160 -19.50 0.74 17.16
CA GLN A 160 -20.43 0.71 18.28
C GLN A 160 -20.30 -0.58 19.10
N TRP A 161 -20.25 -1.73 18.43
CA TRP A 161 -20.09 -3.04 19.07
C TRP A 161 -18.79 -3.12 19.86
N ALA A 162 -17.67 -2.66 19.28
CA ALA A 162 -16.37 -2.66 19.93
C ALA A 162 -16.32 -1.69 21.14
N GLN A 163 -16.95 -0.52 21.04
CA GLN A 163 -17.03 0.45 22.14
C GLN A 163 -17.74 -0.12 23.37
N GLN A 164 -18.79 -0.91 23.17
CA GLN A 164 -19.51 -1.58 24.26
C GLN A 164 -18.70 -2.69 24.94
N ARG A 165 -17.60 -3.15 24.33
CA ARG A 165 -16.85 -4.36 24.75
C ARG A 165 -15.36 -4.10 24.98
N GLN A 166 -14.96 -2.84 25.21
CA GLN A 166 -13.55 -2.45 25.37
C GLN A 166 -12.81 -3.19 26.51
N SER A 167 -13.54 -3.75 27.48
CA SER A 167 -12.98 -4.55 28.57
C SER A 167 -12.60 -5.98 28.18
N SER A 168 -13.22 -6.54 27.14
CA SER A 168 -13.13 -7.97 26.76
C SER A 168 -12.58 -8.16 25.34
N VAL A 169 -12.77 -7.17 24.48
CA VAL A 169 -12.38 -7.19 23.07
C VAL A 169 -11.47 -6.01 22.77
N ARG A 170 -10.44 -6.28 21.95
CA ARG A 170 -9.56 -5.25 21.42
C ARG A 170 -9.73 -5.14 19.92
N LEU A 171 -10.20 -3.98 19.47
CA LEU A 171 -10.29 -3.65 18.06
C LEU A 171 -8.94 -3.08 17.57
N CYS A 172 -8.33 -3.75 16.60
CA CYS A 172 -7.03 -3.44 16.03
C CYS A 172 -7.19 -3.04 14.57
N CYS A 173 -6.67 -1.87 14.20
CA CYS A 173 -6.57 -1.42 12.82
C CYS A 173 -5.12 -1.50 12.36
N LEU A 174 -4.85 -2.27 11.31
CA LEU A 174 -3.49 -2.44 10.76
C LEU A 174 -3.23 -1.48 9.59
N LYS A 175 -4.22 -1.29 8.71
CA LYS A 175 -4.21 -0.25 7.67
C LYS A 175 -5.39 0.70 7.84
N MET A 176 -5.09 2.00 7.87
CA MET A 176 -6.09 3.05 7.90
C MET A 176 -5.92 4.00 6.71
N THR A 177 -7.01 4.25 6.01
CA THR A 177 -7.10 5.31 5.01
C THR A 177 -7.99 6.42 5.56
N ILE A 178 -7.57 7.67 5.43
CA ILE A 178 -8.36 8.84 5.85
C ILE A 178 -8.42 9.80 4.68
N CYS A 179 -9.62 10.00 4.15
CA CYS A 179 -9.85 10.83 2.97
C CYS A 179 -11.03 11.78 3.18
N GLY A 180 -10.75 13.10 3.13
CA GLY A 180 -11.80 14.13 3.23
C GLY A 180 -12.55 14.19 4.58
N THR A 181 -12.13 13.44 5.60
CA THR A 181 -12.84 13.33 6.88
C THR A 181 -12.57 14.49 7.84
N SER A 182 -13.58 14.83 8.66
CA SER A 182 -13.44 15.80 9.74
C SER A 182 -12.60 15.27 10.91
N LEU A 183 -11.90 16.17 11.62
CA LEU A 183 -11.14 15.81 12.82
C LEU A 183 -12.03 15.25 13.96
N GLU A 184 -13.30 15.63 14.02
CA GLU A 184 -14.23 15.13 15.04
C GLU A 184 -14.56 13.66 14.81
N MET A 185 -14.82 13.29 13.56
CA MET A 185 -15.02 11.90 13.16
C MET A 185 -13.77 11.06 13.42
N ILE A 186 -12.59 11.57 13.04
CA ILE A 186 -11.31 10.91 13.32
C ILE A 186 -11.12 10.72 14.83
N ARG A 187 -11.39 11.75 15.63
CA ARG A 187 -11.28 11.64 17.10
C ARG A 187 -12.21 10.56 17.65
N MET A 188 -13.44 10.46 17.14
CA MET A 188 -14.39 9.42 17.53
C MET A 188 -13.85 8.02 17.20
N VAL A 189 -13.36 7.82 15.98
CA VAL A 189 -12.78 6.54 15.53
C VAL A 189 -11.54 6.17 16.35
N MET A 190 -10.65 7.13 16.60
CA MET A 190 -9.41 6.94 17.36
C MET A 190 -9.64 6.75 18.87
N LYS A 191 -10.86 6.94 19.39
CA LYS A 191 -11.23 6.49 20.75
C LYS A 191 -11.49 4.99 20.81
N THR A 192 -11.92 4.39 19.70
CA THR A 192 -12.20 2.95 19.62
C THR A 192 -10.95 2.16 19.26
N PHE A 193 -10.14 2.67 18.34
CA PHE A 193 -8.89 2.02 17.92
C PHE A 193 -7.71 2.45 18.78
N GLN A 194 -6.81 1.51 19.05
CA GLN A 194 -5.50 1.81 19.63
C GLN A 194 -4.48 2.10 18.50
N PRO A 195 -3.94 3.33 18.38
CA PRO A 195 -3.09 3.70 17.25
C PRO A 195 -1.77 2.91 17.17
N CYS A 196 -1.35 2.27 18.25
CA CYS A 196 -0.10 1.51 18.29
C CYS A 196 -0.12 0.26 17.39
N TYR A 197 -1.28 -0.27 17.01
CA TYR A 197 -1.36 -1.40 16.09
C TYR A 197 -1.22 -1.00 14.62
N LEU A 198 -1.32 0.29 14.31
CA LEU A 198 -1.33 0.76 12.93
C LEU A 198 0.05 0.57 12.29
N GLU A 199 0.07 -0.15 11.17
CA GLU A 199 1.28 -0.40 10.38
C GLU A 199 1.29 0.43 9.09
N GLN A 200 0.12 0.76 8.55
CA GLN A 200 -0.04 1.56 7.35
C GLN A 200 -1.06 2.68 7.54
N LEU A 201 -0.68 3.90 7.15
CA LEU A 201 -1.55 5.06 7.19
C LEU A 201 -1.50 5.81 5.86
N ASP A 202 -2.65 5.93 5.21
CA ASP A 202 -2.83 6.73 4.00
C ASP A 202 -3.67 7.97 4.34
N LEU A 203 -3.05 9.15 4.31
CA LEU A 203 -3.72 10.43 4.55
C LEU A 203 -3.89 11.21 3.26
N SER A 204 -5.14 11.36 2.81
CA SER A 204 -5.50 12.17 1.64
C SER A 204 -6.46 13.27 2.04
N THR A 205 -5.92 14.39 2.52
CA THR A 205 -6.71 15.44 3.16
C THR A 205 -6.22 16.83 2.77
N ASN A 206 -7.16 17.76 2.57
CA ASN A 206 -6.87 19.17 2.33
C ASN A 206 -6.55 19.92 3.64
N TRP A 207 -5.82 19.28 4.56
CA TRP A 207 -5.54 19.83 5.87
C TRP A 207 -4.50 20.94 5.81
N ASN A 208 -4.73 21.99 6.60
CA ASN A 208 -3.71 22.98 6.90
C ASN A 208 -2.82 22.54 8.08
N LEU A 209 -1.73 23.27 8.34
CA LEU A 209 -0.79 23.00 9.45
C LEU A 209 -1.46 22.90 10.82
N ILE A 210 -2.50 23.69 11.06
CA ILE A 210 -3.20 23.71 12.34
C ILE A 210 -3.95 22.38 12.51
N THR A 211 -4.68 21.96 11.49
CA THR A 211 -5.40 20.67 11.47
C THR A 211 -4.43 19.50 11.57
N LEU A 212 -3.34 19.51 10.80
CA LEU A 212 -2.29 18.49 10.86
C LEU A 212 -1.64 18.42 12.24
N SER A 213 -1.34 19.57 12.84
CA SER A 213 -0.76 19.60 14.18
C SER A 213 -1.74 19.10 15.24
N ARG A 214 -3.05 19.33 15.08
CA ARG A 214 -4.09 18.73 15.96
C ARG A 214 -4.14 17.21 15.81
N PHE A 215 -3.81 16.69 14.63
CA PHE A 215 -3.69 15.25 14.38
C PHE A 215 -2.38 14.64 14.90
N ALA A 216 -1.30 15.44 14.98
CA ALA A 216 0.03 14.99 15.38
C ALA A 216 0.09 14.08 16.62
N PRO A 217 -0.68 14.29 17.72
CA PRO A 217 -0.63 13.41 18.87
C PRO A 217 -0.90 11.92 18.56
N TRP A 218 -1.73 11.62 17.54
CA TRP A 218 -1.96 10.24 17.12
C TRP A 218 -0.78 9.64 16.37
N PHE A 219 -0.06 10.42 15.55
CA PHE A 219 1.20 9.97 14.94
C PHE A 219 2.19 9.48 16.00
N GLY A 220 2.33 10.22 17.10
CA GLY A 220 3.24 9.84 18.18
C GLY A 220 2.87 8.55 18.92
N GLN A 221 1.65 8.04 18.72
CA GLN A 221 1.16 6.78 19.28
C GLN A 221 1.30 5.61 18.31
N MET A 222 1.48 5.86 17.00
CA MET A 222 1.61 4.85 15.95
C MET A 222 3.03 4.29 15.88
N ARG A 223 3.49 3.68 16.97
CA ARG A 223 4.89 3.23 17.13
C ARG A 223 5.31 2.12 16.15
N ASN A 224 4.34 1.36 15.63
CA ASN A 224 4.58 0.26 14.69
C ASN A 224 4.33 0.68 13.22
N LEU A 225 4.15 1.97 12.95
CA LEU A 225 3.88 2.45 11.59
C LEU A 225 5.09 2.20 10.68
N ARG A 226 4.87 1.45 9.61
CA ARG A 226 5.87 1.08 8.59
C ARG A 226 5.68 1.83 7.29
N LYS A 227 4.43 2.11 6.92
CA LYS A 227 4.08 2.83 5.69
C LYS A 227 3.26 4.07 6.00
N LEU A 228 3.72 5.21 5.50
CA LEU A 228 3.02 6.48 5.60
C LEU A 228 2.91 7.10 4.20
N HIS A 229 1.68 7.26 3.72
CA HIS A 229 1.38 8.07 2.56
C HIS A 229 0.67 9.35 3.01
N VAL A 230 1.13 10.48 2.48
CA VAL A 230 0.58 11.79 2.76
C VAL A 230 0.38 12.55 1.46
N SER A 231 -0.87 12.91 1.17
CA SER A 231 -1.23 13.67 -0.03
C SER A 231 -2.08 14.89 0.27
N HIS A 232 -1.91 15.94 -0.55
CA HIS A 232 -2.74 17.15 -0.58
C HIS A 232 -2.73 18.02 0.70
N ILE A 233 -1.66 17.97 1.50
CA ILE A 233 -1.54 18.87 2.65
C ILE A 233 -1.23 20.28 2.17
N TYR A 234 -2.24 21.16 2.21
CA TYR A 234 -2.13 22.55 1.81
C TYR A 234 -1.66 23.44 2.96
N MET A 235 -0.44 23.96 2.85
CA MET A 235 0.11 24.89 3.83
C MET A 235 -0.32 26.33 3.50
N LYS A 236 -1.54 26.72 3.90
CA LYS A 236 -1.94 28.15 3.87
C LYS A 236 -1.00 28.93 4.81
N ARG A 237 -0.41 30.03 4.33
CA ARG A 237 0.42 30.94 5.14
C ARG A 237 -0.37 31.41 6.36
N ASN A 238 0.03 30.98 7.55
CA ASN A 238 -0.42 31.52 8.82
C ASN A 238 0.64 32.51 9.36
N LYS A 239 0.34 33.17 10.47
CA LYS A 239 1.35 33.96 11.21
C LYS A 239 2.52 33.05 11.60
N GLU A 240 3.75 33.52 11.40
CA GLU A 240 4.99 32.74 11.56
C GLU A 240 5.06 31.99 12.91
N ASP A 241 4.70 32.65 14.02
CA ASP A 241 4.70 32.04 15.36
C ASP A 241 3.80 30.80 15.49
N ILE A 242 2.62 30.83 14.86
CA ILE A 242 1.66 29.72 14.91
C ILE A 242 2.21 28.55 14.09
N GLU A 243 2.79 28.84 12.94
CA GLU A 243 3.38 27.82 12.08
C GLU A 243 4.53 27.12 12.77
N GLN A 244 5.44 27.87 13.40
CA GLN A 244 6.59 27.30 14.07
C GLN A 244 6.20 26.38 15.22
N LYS A 245 5.19 26.77 16.02
CA LYS A 245 4.62 25.91 17.06
C LYS A 245 3.97 24.64 16.49
N CYS A 246 3.22 24.76 15.39
CA CYS A 246 2.58 23.61 14.74
C CYS A 246 3.61 22.62 14.18
N VAL A 247 4.67 23.13 13.56
CA VAL A 247 5.78 22.37 12.99
C VAL A 247 6.55 21.66 14.09
N ALA A 248 6.96 22.37 15.14
CA ALA A 248 7.65 21.78 16.29
C ALA A 248 6.82 20.64 16.92
N ARG A 249 5.50 20.84 17.07
CA ARG A 249 4.60 19.80 17.55
C ARG A 249 4.58 18.60 16.61
N PHE A 250 4.43 18.81 15.31
CA PHE A 250 4.39 17.72 14.33
C PHE A 250 5.69 16.89 14.30
N ILE A 251 6.83 17.58 14.22
CA ILE A 251 8.19 17.01 14.26
C ILE A 251 8.39 16.14 15.51
N SER A 252 7.99 16.65 16.69
CA SER A 252 8.12 15.90 17.95
C SER A 252 7.38 14.56 17.93
N GLN A 253 6.33 14.42 17.11
CA GLN A 253 5.55 13.19 17.03
C GLN A 253 6.09 12.25 15.93
N ILE A 254 6.52 12.78 14.79
CA ILE A 254 7.17 11.97 13.74
C ILE A 254 8.45 11.30 14.26
N SER A 255 9.22 12.00 15.10
CA SER A 255 10.41 11.42 15.72
C SER A 255 10.15 10.23 16.66
N LYS A 256 8.89 9.83 16.85
CA LYS A 256 8.49 8.61 17.58
C LYS A 256 8.19 7.43 16.65
N LEU A 257 8.17 7.65 15.34
CA LEU A 257 7.95 6.63 14.31
C LEU A 257 9.26 5.88 14.05
N ASN A 258 9.55 4.89 14.88
CA ASN A 258 10.83 4.17 14.85
C ASN A 258 10.85 2.96 13.90
N CYS A 259 9.72 2.66 13.25
CA CYS A 259 9.57 1.50 12.37
C CYS A 259 9.25 1.90 10.92
N LEU A 260 9.30 3.20 10.61
CA LEU A 260 8.91 3.71 9.29
C LEU A 260 9.93 3.23 8.24
N GLN A 261 9.44 2.54 7.22
CA GLN A 261 10.24 1.99 6.12
C GLN A 261 9.83 2.61 4.78
N ASN A 262 8.56 3.00 4.64
CA ASN A 262 8.00 3.50 3.39
C ASN A 262 7.37 4.87 3.62
N LEU A 263 7.91 5.90 2.97
CA LEU A 263 7.39 7.26 3.02
C LEU A 263 6.98 7.71 1.62
N SER A 264 5.73 8.11 1.45
CA SER A 264 5.24 8.70 0.21
C SER A 264 4.59 10.05 0.47
N MET A 265 4.95 11.05 -0.33
CA MET A 265 4.46 12.43 -0.25
C MET A 265 3.96 12.86 -1.63
N ASN A 266 2.70 13.29 -1.73
CA ASN A 266 2.09 13.71 -2.99
C ASN A 266 1.47 15.11 -2.91
N GLY A 267 1.93 16.05 -3.74
CA GLY A 267 1.36 17.39 -3.82
C GLY A 267 1.48 18.17 -2.50
N VAL A 268 2.57 17.96 -1.76
CA VAL A 268 2.81 18.60 -0.47
C VAL A 268 3.80 19.75 -0.64
N TYR A 269 3.34 20.99 -0.43
CA TYR A 269 4.24 22.13 -0.42
C TYR A 269 4.94 22.25 0.95
N ILE A 270 6.18 21.77 1.04
CA ILE A 270 7.01 21.84 2.25
C ILE A 270 8.12 22.87 2.02
N SER A 271 8.23 23.89 2.87
CA SER A 271 9.36 24.82 2.81
C SER A 271 10.67 24.11 3.16
N SER A 272 11.80 24.60 2.65
CA SER A 272 13.04 23.83 2.75
C SER A 272 13.52 23.49 4.16
N GLU A 273 13.42 24.46 5.09
CA GLU A 273 13.78 24.20 6.49
C GLU A 273 12.90 23.12 7.15
N ARG A 274 11.66 22.94 6.69
CA ARG A 274 10.76 21.91 7.23
C ARG A 274 11.06 20.53 6.67
N MET A 275 11.44 20.46 5.39
CA MET A 275 11.87 19.21 4.78
C MET A 275 13.15 18.68 5.45
N LYS A 276 14.11 19.58 5.69
CA LYS A 276 15.29 19.30 6.51
C LYS A 276 14.93 18.76 7.90
N GLN A 277 13.97 19.39 8.57
CA GLN A 277 13.52 18.96 9.89
C GLN A 277 12.83 17.60 9.86
N LEU A 278 12.01 17.33 8.83
CA LEU A 278 11.36 16.03 8.61
C LEU A 278 12.41 14.92 8.48
N PHE A 279 13.38 15.09 7.58
CA PHE A 279 14.42 14.09 7.34
C PHE A 279 15.37 13.90 8.54
N ARG A 280 15.60 14.94 9.33
CA ARG A 280 16.34 14.82 10.60
C ARG A 280 15.61 14.01 11.66
N CYS A 281 14.29 13.89 11.58
CA CYS A 281 13.48 13.22 12.60
C CYS A 281 13.20 11.75 12.30
N LEU A 282 13.52 11.28 11.10
CA LEU A 282 13.52 9.86 10.80
C LEU A 282 14.49 9.15 11.74
N LYS A 283 14.11 7.96 12.21
CA LYS A 283 14.91 7.14 13.15
C LYS A 283 15.10 5.70 12.69
N SER A 284 14.62 5.39 11.50
CA SER A 284 14.70 4.08 10.89
C SER A 284 15.11 4.22 9.43
N PRO A 285 15.90 3.26 8.91
CA PRO A 285 16.25 3.24 7.50
C PRO A 285 14.98 3.07 6.66
N LEU A 286 14.79 3.94 5.67
CA LEU A 286 13.73 3.81 4.68
C LEU A 286 14.15 2.82 3.60
N GLU A 287 13.20 1.97 3.21
CA GLU A 287 13.29 1.07 2.06
C GLU A 287 12.66 1.70 0.81
N THR A 288 11.60 2.50 0.98
CA THR A 288 10.94 3.22 -0.11
C THR A 288 10.76 4.69 0.20
N LEU A 289 11.13 5.55 -0.75
CA LEU A 289 10.82 6.98 -0.74
C LEU A 289 10.15 7.36 -2.06
N SER A 290 8.95 7.94 -1.96
CA SER A 290 8.18 8.45 -3.10
C SER A 290 7.83 9.91 -2.88
N ILE A 291 8.21 10.78 -3.83
CA ILE A 291 7.90 12.21 -3.82
C ILE A 291 7.24 12.55 -5.16
N ASN A 292 5.96 12.91 -5.12
CA ASN A 292 5.14 13.14 -6.29
C ASN A 292 4.61 14.58 -6.30
N LEU A 293 4.66 15.26 -7.44
CA LEU A 293 4.07 16.58 -7.67
C LEU A 293 4.53 17.62 -6.63
N CYS A 294 5.80 17.60 -6.25
CA CYS A 294 6.40 18.49 -5.26
C CYS A 294 7.47 19.38 -5.90
N MET A 295 7.47 20.67 -5.58
CA MET A 295 8.53 21.59 -5.98
C MET A 295 9.68 21.52 -4.98
N LEU A 296 10.80 20.92 -5.38
CA LEU A 296 12.01 20.83 -4.57
C LEU A 296 12.98 21.98 -4.90
N SER A 297 13.53 22.62 -3.88
CA SER A 297 14.62 23.59 -4.03
C SER A 297 16.01 22.94 -3.99
N GLN A 298 17.06 23.71 -4.27
CA GLN A 298 18.44 23.23 -4.15
C GLN A 298 18.79 22.79 -2.71
N ALA A 299 18.30 23.54 -1.72
CA ALA A 299 18.51 23.22 -0.31
C ALA A 299 17.79 21.93 0.09
N ASP A 300 16.61 21.68 -0.47
CA ASP A 300 15.86 20.44 -0.27
C ASP A 300 16.62 19.21 -0.73
N MET A 301 17.15 19.26 -1.96
CA MET A 301 17.95 18.18 -2.50
C MET A 301 19.21 17.93 -1.67
N LYS A 302 19.86 19.00 -1.18
CA LYS A 302 21.00 18.88 -0.27
C LYS A 302 20.63 18.19 1.04
N HIS A 303 19.49 18.54 1.63
CA HIS A 303 19.04 17.94 2.89
C HIS A 303 18.62 16.49 2.72
N LEU A 304 17.97 16.18 1.61
CA LEU A 304 17.63 14.82 1.22
C LEU A 304 18.91 13.98 1.08
N SER A 305 19.87 14.42 0.27
CA SER A 305 21.10 13.67 0.00
C SER A 305 22.00 13.49 1.23
N GLN A 306 21.84 14.29 2.28
CA GLN A 306 22.59 14.19 3.54
C GLN A 306 21.87 13.34 4.60
N CYS A 307 20.67 12.82 4.32
CA CYS A 307 19.93 12.02 5.28
C CYS A 307 20.43 10.56 5.30
N GLN A 308 21.16 10.16 6.34
CA GLN A 308 21.67 8.79 6.45
C GLN A 308 20.58 7.71 6.44
N TRP A 309 19.36 8.06 6.85
CA TRP A 309 18.24 7.12 6.93
C TRP A 309 17.68 6.73 5.56
N ILE A 310 18.09 7.40 4.47
CA ILE A 310 17.72 7.00 3.11
C ILE A 310 18.83 6.23 2.38
N PHE A 311 19.96 5.96 3.02
CA PHE A 311 21.08 5.24 2.38
C PHE A 311 20.86 3.72 2.26
N GLN A 312 19.68 3.24 2.64
CA GLN A 312 19.26 1.83 2.51
C GLN A 312 18.04 1.69 1.59
N LEU A 313 17.72 2.74 0.80
CA LEU A 313 16.60 2.72 -0.12
C LEU A 313 16.75 1.63 -1.17
N LYS A 314 15.70 0.84 -1.31
CA LYS A 314 15.51 -0.10 -2.42
C LYS A 314 14.69 0.54 -3.54
N HIS A 315 13.81 1.48 -3.20
CA HIS A 315 12.95 2.15 -4.16
C HIS A 315 12.98 3.67 -3.95
N LEU A 316 13.44 4.39 -4.97
CA LEU A 316 13.35 5.84 -5.06
C LEU A 316 12.45 6.24 -6.23
N GLN A 317 11.37 6.96 -5.92
CA GLN A 317 10.44 7.51 -6.90
C GLN A 317 10.35 9.03 -6.75
N LEU A 318 10.67 9.74 -7.83
CA LEU A 318 10.35 11.15 -8.03
C LEU A 318 9.42 11.24 -9.25
N HIS A 319 8.23 11.81 -9.08
CA HIS A 319 7.28 12.00 -10.18
C HIS A 319 6.81 13.45 -10.23
N GLY A 320 6.88 14.11 -11.39
CA GLY A 320 6.43 15.50 -11.50
C GLY A 320 7.25 16.46 -10.62
N VAL A 321 8.54 16.15 -10.40
CA VAL A 321 9.48 16.94 -9.59
C VAL A 321 10.50 17.58 -10.53
N PRO A 322 10.41 18.88 -10.84
CA PRO A 322 11.30 19.50 -11.82
C PRO A 322 12.76 19.50 -11.35
N LEU A 323 13.62 18.72 -12.02
CA LEU A 323 15.04 18.61 -11.71
C LEU A 323 15.93 19.48 -12.60
N PHE A 324 15.40 20.01 -13.71
CA PHE A 324 16.18 20.79 -14.69
C PHE A 324 17.01 21.92 -14.08
N HIS A 325 16.43 22.65 -13.13
CA HIS A 325 17.07 23.80 -12.48
C HIS A 325 17.92 23.45 -11.26
N LEU A 326 17.94 22.17 -10.85
CA LEU A 326 18.65 21.72 -9.66
C LEU A 326 20.03 21.18 -10.03
N SER A 327 21.02 21.43 -9.17
CA SER A 327 22.33 20.80 -9.33
C SER A 327 22.19 19.30 -9.10
N THR A 328 22.63 18.52 -10.10
CA THR A 328 22.58 17.06 -10.06
C THR A 328 23.53 16.45 -9.05
N ILE A 329 24.50 17.21 -8.51
CA ILE A 329 25.49 16.71 -7.55
C ILE A 329 24.86 16.04 -6.33
N HIS A 330 23.73 16.54 -5.84
CA HIS A 330 23.05 15.95 -4.67
C HIS A 330 22.33 14.65 -5.01
N LEU A 331 21.72 14.57 -6.20
CA LEU A 331 21.08 13.34 -6.66
C LEU A 331 22.13 12.27 -7.02
N GLN A 332 23.22 12.66 -7.68
CA GLN A 332 24.38 11.78 -7.91
C GLN A 332 24.92 11.23 -6.60
N PHE A 333 25.21 12.11 -5.63
CA PHE A 333 25.69 11.71 -4.31
C PHE A 333 24.74 10.69 -3.65
N LEU A 334 23.43 10.96 -3.67
CA LEU A 334 22.45 10.03 -3.13
C LEU A 334 22.49 8.67 -3.84
N LEU A 335 22.45 8.65 -5.18
CA LEU A 335 22.50 7.43 -5.98
C LEU A 335 23.76 6.60 -5.72
N GLU A 336 24.91 7.25 -5.53
CA GLU A 336 26.16 6.58 -5.17
C GLU A 336 26.10 5.91 -3.79
N HIS A 337 25.41 6.53 -2.82
CA HIS A 337 25.26 5.97 -1.46
C HIS A 337 24.27 4.81 -1.39
N ILE A 338 23.31 4.75 -2.32
CA ILE A 338 22.30 3.68 -2.40
C ILE A 338 22.60 2.67 -3.51
N ALA A 339 23.78 2.74 -4.13
CA ALA A 339 24.12 1.92 -5.29
C ALA A 339 24.00 0.40 -5.01
N ASP A 340 24.34 -0.05 -3.81
CA ASP A 340 24.31 -1.46 -3.44
C ASP A 340 22.94 -1.94 -2.91
N THR A 341 21.96 -1.05 -2.81
CA THR A 341 20.64 -1.32 -2.24
C THR A 341 19.48 -1.00 -3.19
N LEU A 342 19.66 -0.05 -4.10
CA LEU A 342 18.64 0.41 -5.02
C LEU A 342 18.26 -0.66 -6.04
N GLU A 343 16.98 -1.05 -6.02
CA GLU A 343 16.35 -2.02 -6.92
C GLU A 343 15.46 -1.34 -7.96
N ILE A 344 14.78 -0.24 -7.58
CA ILE A 344 13.83 0.48 -8.42
C ILE A 344 14.13 1.98 -8.38
N LEU A 345 14.34 2.57 -9.55
CA LEU A 345 14.46 4.01 -9.74
C LEU A 345 13.40 4.52 -10.70
N GLU A 346 12.55 5.42 -10.25
CA GLU A 346 11.55 6.08 -11.08
C GLU A 346 11.73 7.60 -11.01
N LEU A 347 12.03 8.21 -12.14
CA LEU A 347 12.20 9.66 -12.32
C LEU A 347 11.28 10.13 -13.45
N GLU A 348 9.99 9.81 -13.38
CA GLU A 348 9.00 10.13 -14.42
C GLU A 348 8.57 11.60 -14.34
N ASP A 349 8.42 12.29 -15.48
CA ASP A 349 7.97 13.69 -15.53
C ASP A 349 8.82 14.63 -14.63
N CYS A 350 10.14 14.42 -14.62
CA CYS A 350 11.06 15.16 -13.75
C CYS A 350 11.79 16.31 -14.47
N THR A 351 11.34 16.65 -15.68
CA THR A 351 11.98 17.64 -16.58
C THR A 351 13.48 17.43 -16.76
N ILE A 352 13.96 16.18 -16.72
CA ILE A 352 15.37 15.85 -16.93
C ILE A 352 15.72 16.10 -18.39
N GLY A 353 16.77 16.90 -18.61
CA GLY A 353 17.36 17.14 -19.92
C GLY A 353 18.66 16.37 -20.14
N ASP A 354 19.23 16.57 -21.33
CA ASP A 354 20.48 15.95 -21.79
C ASP A 354 21.65 16.08 -20.81
N SER A 355 21.88 17.26 -20.26
CA SER A 355 22.99 17.50 -19.33
C SER A 355 22.76 16.80 -17.99
N GLN A 356 21.52 16.80 -17.48
CA GLN A 356 21.20 16.17 -16.21
C GLN A 356 21.34 14.65 -16.32
N ILE A 357 20.75 14.00 -17.34
CA ILE A 357 20.82 12.54 -17.46
C ILE A 357 22.25 12.05 -17.70
N SER A 358 23.03 12.75 -18.52
CA SER A 358 24.45 12.46 -18.76
C SER A 358 25.25 12.50 -17.47
N SER A 359 24.95 13.48 -16.61
CA SER A 359 25.61 13.61 -15.31
C SER A 359 25.24 12.52 -14.30
N LEU A 360 24.04 11.93 -14.40
CA LEU A 360 23.58 10.87 -13.50
C LEU A 360 24.15 9.48 -13.87
N LEU A 361 24.52 9.29 -15.14
CA LEU A 361 24.99 8.01 -15.66
C LEU A 361 26.13 7.35 -14.85
N PRO A 362 27.18 8.06 -14.41
CA PRO A 362 28.26 7.43 -13.63
C PRO A 362 27.78 6.83 -12.29
N ALA A 363 26.84 7.49 -11.62
CA ALA A 363 26.27 7.00 -10.36
C ALA A 363 25.36 5.79 -10.62
N LEU A 364 24.52 5.85 -11.66
CA LEU A 364 23.61 4.76 -12.03
C LEU A 364 24.36 3.48 -12.43
N ARG A 365 25.51 3.60 -13.09
CA ARG A 365 26.37 2.45 -13.43
C ARG A 365 26.90 1.69 -12.23
N LYS A 366 26.94 2.32 -11.04
CA LYS A 366 27.35 1.67 -9.80
C LYS A 366 26.20 0.87 -9.17
N CYS A 367 24.95 1.10 -9.58
CA CYS A 367 23.78 0.47 -8.97
C CYS A 367 23.68 -1.02 -9.33
N SER A 368 24.28 -1.88 -8.52
CA SER A 368 24.47 -3.31 -8.81
C SER A 368 23.21 -4.17 -8.69
N LYS A 369 22.20 -3.67 -7.96
CA LYS A 369 20.90 -4.36 -7.74
C LYS A 369 19.76 -3.80 -8.57
N LEU A 370 20.01 -2.81 -9.43
CA LEU A 370 18.96 -2.10 -10.15
C LEU A 370 18.24 -3.04 -11.12
N THR A 371 16.95 -3.25 -10.91
CA THR A 371 16.09 -4.12 -11.72
C THR A 371 15.08 -3.36 -12.56
N ARG A 372 14.70 -2.15 -12.11
CA ARG A 372 13.73 -1.30 -12.79
C ARG A 372 14.20 0.15 -12.88
N VAL A 373 14.09 0.73 -14.07
CA VAL A 373 14.30 2.17 -14.34
C VAL A 373 13.11 2.72 -15.11
N ASN A 374 12.54 3.82 -14.62
CA ASN A 374 11.53 4.59 -15.33
C ASN A 374 11.97 6.05 -15.49
N LEU A 375 12.14 6.49 -16.74
CA LEU A 375 12.52 7.84 -17.16
C LEU A 375 11.48 8.45 -18.09
N TYR A 376 10.26 7.89 -18.16
CA TYR A 376 9.18 8.44 -18.97
C TYR A 376 8.96 9.94 -18.72
N ASP A 377 8.43 10.61 -19.75
CA ASP A 377 8.05 12.02 -19.66
C ASP A 377 9.21 12.99 -19.36
N ASN A 378 10.44 12.60 -19.69
CA ASN A 378 11.60 13.50 -19.70
C ASN A 378 12.01 13.90 -21.11
N ALA A 379 12.76 14.99 -21.22
CA ALA A 379 13.14 15.64 -22.47
C ALA A 379 14.59 15.28 -22.85
N ILE A 380 14.80 14.09 -23.42
CA ILE A 380 16.14 13.58 -23.76
C ILE A 380 16.29 13.44 -25.28
N SER A 381 17.36 13.97 -25.85
CA SER A 381 17.68 13.85 -27.28
C SER A 381 18.10 12.43 -27.65
N ASN A 382 17.92 12.06 -28.91
CA ASN A 382 18.31 10.76 -29.43
C ASN A 382 19.82 10.51 -29.29
N SER A 383 20.66 11.53 -29.50
CA SER A 383 22.12 11.40 -29.32
C SER A 383 22.48 11.04 -27.88
N VAL A 384 21.94 11.77 -26.91
CA VAL A 384 22.24 11.52 -25.50
C VAL A 384 21.60 10.23 -25.01
N MET A 385 20.41 9.88 -25.51
CA MET A 385 19.78 8.60 -25.23
C MET A 385 20.67 7.43 -25.70
N LYS A 386 21.28 7.51 -26.90
CA LYS A 386 22.21 6.48 -27.38
C LYS A 386 23.39 6.30 -26.43
N GLU A 387 24.04 7.38 -26.01
CA GLU A 387 25.16 7.35 -25.05
C GLU A 387 24.73 6.79 -23.69
N PHE A 388 23.56 7.20 -23.20
CA PHE A 388 23.00 6.73 -21.94
C PHE A 388 22.73 5.22 -21.98
N LEU A 389 22.04 4.72 -23.01
CA LEU A 389 21.74 3.29 -23.17
C LEU A 389 23.02 2.46 -23.32
N GLN A 390 24.03 2.96 -24.05
CA GLN A 390 25.34 2.33 -24.12
C GLN A 390 25.99 2.22 -22.74
N GLY A 391 25.91 3.27 -21.92
CA GLY A 391 26.44 3.28 -20.56
C GLY A 391 25.72 2.31 -19.61
N MET A 392 24.40 2.16 -19.77
CA MET A 392 23.57 1.26 -18.96
C MET A 392 23.58 -0.20 -19.44
N SER A 393 24.09 -0.46 -20.65
CA SER A 393 24.04 -1.77 -21.32
C SER A 393 24.68 -2.92 -20.52
N ASN A 394 25.65 -2.62 -19.65
CA ASN A 394 26.36 -3.60 -18.83
C ASN A 394 25.62 -3.99 -17.53
N ILE A 395 24.50 -3.33 -17.19
CA ILE A 395 23.73 -3.62 -15.98
C ILE A 395 22.79 -4.80 -16.28
N SER A 396 23.27 -6.02 -16.06
CA SER A 396 22.55 -7.26 -16.40
C SER A 396 21.33 -7.54 -15.51
N THR A 397 21.22 -6.88 -14.36
CA THR A 397 20.10 -7.02 -13.42
C THR A 397 18.83 -6.31 -13.90
N LEU A 398 18.93 -5.37 -14.85
CA LEU A 398 17.78 -4.64 -15.38
C LEU A 398 16.82 -5.58 -16.12
N THR A 399 15.57 -5.58 -15.68
CA THR A 399 14.47 -6.36 -16.26
C THR A 399 13.35 -5.49 -16.80
N GLU A 400 13.15 -4.29 -16.24
CA GLU A 400 12.09 -3.38 -16.61
C GLU A 400 12.62 -1.97 -16.84
N GLU A 401 12.45 -1.46 -18.05
CA GLU A 401 13.08 -0.22 -18.50
C GLU A 401 12.10 0.61 -19.34
N PHE A 402 11.82 1.80 -18.86
CA PHE A 402 10.86 2.72 -19.46
C PHE A 402 11.58 4.02 -19.80
N TYR A 403 11.81 4.25 -21.08
CA TYR A 403 12.56 5.40 -21.59
C TYR A 403 11.63 6.39 -22.30
N PRO A 404 11.88 7.70 -22.23
CA PRO A 404 11.09 8.64 -23.00
C PRO A 404 11.36 8.44 -24.50
N ALA A 405 10.34 8.68 -25.33
CA ALA A 405 10.55 8.85 -26.75
C ALA A 405 11.54 10.01 -26.97
N PRO A 406 12.56 9.87 -27.83
CA PRO A 406 13.53 10.93 -28.08
C PRO A 406 12.87 12.24 -28.47
N LEU A 407 13.45 13.37 -28.08
CA LEU A 407 12.94 14.72 -28.37
C LEU A 407 12.66 14.94 -29.87
N GLU A 408 13.47 14.34 -30.74
CA GLU A 408 13.32 14.44 -32.18
C GLU A 408 12.03 13.80 -32.70
N CYS A 409 11.38 12.95 -31.90
CA CYS A 409 10.07 12.40 -32.20
C CYS A 409 8.96 13.44 -32.06
N TYR A 410 9.21 14.63 -31.54
CA TYR A 410 8.21 15.70 -31.43
C TYR A 410 8.47 16.79 -32.47
N ASP A 411 7.39 17.44 -32.94
CA ASP A 411 7.49 18.68 -33.72
C ASP A 411 7.66 19.91 -32.82
N GLU A 412 7.77 21.09 -33.42
CA GLU A 412 7.94 22.36 -32.68
C GLU A 412 6.75 22.70 -31.77
N LEU A 413 5.58 22.09 -32.01
CA LEU A 413 4.36 22.25 -31.22
C LEU A 413 4.20 21.15 -30.15
N GLY A 414 5.15 20.21 -30.06
CA GLY A 414 5.12 19.10 -29.13
C GLY A 414 4.23 17.92 -29.56
N HIS A 415 3.77 17.89 -30.81
CA HIS A 415 3.02 16.75 -31.33
C HIS A 415 3.96 15.61 -31.72
N ILE A 416 3.50 14.38 -31.50
CA ILE A 416 4.25 13.18 -31.83
C ILE A 416 4.31 12.95 -33.36
N LEU A 417 5.53 12.81 -33.86
CA LEU A 417 5.86 12.36 -35.21
C LEU A 417 6.02 10.84 -35.20
N VAL A 418 4.91 10.11 -35.35
CA VAL A 418 4.84 8.64 -35.27
C VAL A 418 5.89 7.93 -36.14
N GLN A 419 6.16 8.47 -37.34
CA GLN A 419 7.17 7.93 -38.25
C GLN A 419 8.58 7.97 -37.65
N LYS A 420 8.91 9.03 -36.91
CA LYS A 420 10.22 9.15 -36.25
C LYS A 420 10.32 8.22 -35.04
N LEU A 421 9.24 8.05 -34.27
CA LEU A 421 9.18 7.07 -33.18
C LEU A 421 9.46 5.64 -33.70
N ALA A 422 8.76 5.24 -34.77
CA ALA A 422 8.94 3.94 -35.40
C ALA A 422 10.33 3.74 -36.04
N LYS A 423 11.04 4.83 -36.36
CA LYS A 423 12.39 4.79 -36.94
C LYS A 423 13.50 4.80 -35.89
N LEU A 424 13.38 5.61 -34.84
CA LEU A 424 14.46 5.84 -33.86
C LEU A 424 14.46 4.80 -32.74
N CYS A 425 13.29 4.38 -32.24
CA CYS A 425 13.21 3.45 -31.12
C CYS A 425 13.75 2.04 -31.41
N PRO A 426 13.64 1.46 -32.63
CA PRO A 426 14.33 0.22 -32.96
C PRO A 426 15.85 0.32 -32.78
N ASP A 427 16.49 1.36 -33.31
CA ASP A 427 17.94 1.60 -33.18
C ASP A 427 18.36 1.67 -31.70
N LEU A 428 17.56 2.34 -30.86
CA LEU A 428 17.81 2.46 -29.43
C LEU A 428 17.67 1.12 -28.70
N LEU A 429 16.65 0.33 -29.05
CA LEU A 429 16.47 -1.01 -28.48
C LEU A 429 17.61 -1.95 -28.86
N ASP A 430 18.13 -1.82 -30.09
CA ASP A 430 19.22 -2.66 -30.58
C ASP A 430 20.55 -2.42 -29.85
N ILE A 431 20.80 -1.19 -29.37
CA ILE A 431 21.95 -0.89 -28.50
C ILE A 431 21.96 -1.78 -27.26
N LEU A 432 20.79 -1.94 -26.61
CA LEU A 432 20.66 -2.80 -25.43
C LEU A 432 20.79 -4.27 -25.82
N ARG A 433 20.12 -4.69 -26.91
CA ARG A 433 20.12 -6.08 -27.41
C ARG A 433 21.49 -6.58 -27.84
N HIS A 434 22.37 -5.67 -28.27
CA HIS A 434 23.74 -6.01 -28.64
C HIS A 434 24.59 -6.47 -27.43
N LYS A 435 24.20 -6.10 -26.21
CA LYS A 435 24.96 -6.42 -24.98
C LYS A 435 24.23 -7.37 -24.04
N ARG A 436 22.91 -7.34 -23.99
CA ARG A 436 22.08 -8.19 -23.12
C ARG A 436 20.71 -8.46 -23.73
N HIS A 437 19.96 -9.38 -23.15
CA HIS A 437 18.57 -9.65 -23.55
C HIS A 437 17.59 -8.98 -22.57
N PRO A 438 17.23 -7.70 -22.78
CA PRO A 438 16.26 -7.03 -21.92
C PRO A 438 14.90 -7.75 -21.97
N LYS A 439 14.23 -7.86 -20.81
CA LYS A 439 12.91 -8.53 -20.71
C LYS A 439 11.78 -7.60 -21.11
N ASN A 440 11.71 -6.42 -20.49
CA ASN A 440 10.64 -5.44 -20.71
C ASN A 440 11.26 -4.05 -20.90
N VAL A 441 11.52 -3.66 -22.15
CA VAL A 441 11.98 -2.32 -22.52
C VAL A 441 10.91 -1.65 -23.36
N SER A 442 10.60 -0.40 -23.04
CA SER A 442 9.70 0.40 -23.85
C SER A 442 10.09 1.87 -23.92
N PHE A 443 9.76 2.48 -25.06
CA PHE A 443 9.94 3.90 -25.32
C PHE A 443 8.57 4.56 -25.42
N GLY A 444 8.25 5.44 -24.48
CA GLY A 444 6.92 6.00 -24.32
C GLY A 444 6.89 7.49 -24.65
N THR A 445 5.86 7.91 -25.37
CA THR A 445 5.60 9.34 -25.57
C THR A 445 5.01 9.98 -24.31
N HIS A 446 4.90 11.31 -24.34
CA HIS A 446 4.01 12.02 -23.45
C HIS A 446 2.59 11.49 -23.51
N ILE A 447 1.89 11.58 -22.37
CA ILE A 447 0.47 11.24 -22.28
C ILE A 447 -0.31 12.16 -23.20
N CYS A 448 -1.11 11.59 -24.10
CA CYS A 448 -1.96 12.36 -24.98
C CYS A 448 -3.07 13.04 -24.14
N PRO A 449 -3.24 14.37 -24.23
CA PRO A 449 -4.22 15.09 -23.41
C PRO A 449 -5.68 14.79 -23.79
N GLN A 450 -5.93 14.20 -24.96
CA GLN A 450 -7.28 13.87 -25.42
C GLN A 450 -7.77 12.52 -24.90
N CYS A 451 -6.89 11.51 -24.88
CA CYS A 451 -7.26 10.12 -24.55
C CYS A 451 -6.63 9.59 -23.26
N PHE A 452 -5.72 10.35 -22.65
CA PHE A 452 -4.95 9.94 -21.47
C PHE A 452 -4.15 8.64 -21.66
N GLN A 453 -3.92 8.23 -22.91
CA GLN A 453 -3.04 7.12 -23.30
C GLN A 453 -1.77 7.68 -23.93
N ARG A 454 -0.70 6.90 -23.93
CA ARG A 454 0.56 7.23 -24.61
C ARG A 454 0.83 6.28 -25.76
N CYS A 455 1.53 6.77 -26.78
CA CYS A 455 2.12 5.90 -27.78
C CYS A 455 3.36 5.23 -27.18
N VAL A 456 3.56 3.94 -27.48
CA VAL A 456 4.65 3.14 -26.93
C VAL A 456 5.30 2.32 -28.02
N TYR A 457 6.63 2.26 -28.03
CA TYR A 457 7.38 1.26 -28.79
C TYR A 457 7.97 0.21 -27.84
N ASP A 458 7.53 -1.04 -27.98
CA ASP A 458 8.02 -2.22 -27.24
C ASP A 458 8.17 -3.41 -28.19
N VAL A 459 9.11 -3.31 -29.14
CA VAL A 459 9.27 -4.19 -30.34
C VAL A 459 8.26 -3.88 -31.45
N LYS A 460 7.06 -3.46 -31.10
CA LYS A 460 6.07 -2.92 -32.03
C LYS A 460 5.61 -1.55 -31.57
N THR A 461 5.27 -0.69 -32.52
CA THR A 461 4.65 0.60 -32.21
C THR A 461 3.18 0.37 -31.88
N ARG A 462 2.78 0.75 -30.66
CA ARG A 462 1.39 0.85 -30.22
C ARG A 462 1.02 2.31 -30.11
N LEU A 463 0.09 2.74 -30.95
CA LEU A 463 -0.39 4.12 -30.96
C LEU A 463 -1.59 4.26 -30.05
N CYS A 464 -1.76 5.43 -29.43
CA CYS A 464 -3.04 5.76 -28.84
C CYS A 464 -4.07 6.06 -29.95
N HIS A 465 -5.36 5.98 -29.62
CA HIS A 465 -6.42 6.07 -30.61
C HIS A 465 -6.52 7.45 -31.31
N CYS A 466 -5.82 8.48 -30.80
CA CYS A 466 -5.75 9.79 -31.43
C CYS A 466 -4.78 9.82 -32.62
N PHE A 467 -3.90 8.83 -32.73
CA PHE A 467 -2.90 8.70 -33.79
C PHE A 467 -2.95 7.35 -34.53
N SER A 468 -3.92 6.49 -34.19
CA SER A 468 -4.10 5.14 -34.75
C SER A 468 -4.79 5.13 -36.11
#